data_AF-A0A962HZZ2-F1
#
_entry.id   AF-A0A962HZZ2-F1
#
_cell.length_a   1.000
_cell.length_b   1.000
_cell.length_c   1.000
_cell.angle_alpha   90.00
_cell.angle_beta   90.00
_cell.angle_gamma   90.00
#
_symmetry.space_group_name_H-M   'P 1'
#
loop_
_entity.id
_entity.type
_entity.pdbx_description
1 polymer ?
#
loop_
_entity_poly.entity_id
_entity_poly.type
_entity_poly.pdbx_seq_one_letter_code
_entity_poly.pdbx_strand_id
1 'polypeptide(L)'
;MLRWVMLVLLLLLVALQFRLWFGDGGMRQVWQLERDLQAQRAENDRLSARNAALAAEVEDLRSGREAVEERAREELGMVAPGEGYFQVVEPGQLGDLPAPAQPAPEQDSPQP
;
A
#
# COMPACT_ATOMS: atom_id res chain seq x y z
N MET A 1 55.18 39.19 -32.83
CA MET A 1 53.80 39.64 -32.52
C MET A 1 52.78 38.51 -32.75
N LEU A 2 52.46 38.12 -33.99
CA LEU A 2 51.36 37.16 -34.30
C LEU A 2 51.51 35.75 -33.69
N ARG A 3 52.74 35.22 -33.58
CA ARG A 3 53.03 33.90 -32.98
C ARG A 3 52.68 33.82 -31.49
N TRP A 4 52.90 34.91 -30.75
CA TRP A 4 52.56 35.00 -29.33
C TRP A 4 51.05 35.11 -29.12
N VAL A 5 50.37 35.87 -29.99
CA VAL A 5 48.90 35.94 -30.00
C VAL A 5 48.29 34.55 -30.25
N MET A 6 48.82 33.79 -31.21
CA MET A 6 48.36 32.41 -31.45
C MET A 6 48.57 31.48 -30.25
N LEU A 7 49.71 31.58 -29.56
CA LEU A 7 49.97 30.77 -28.36
C LEU A 7 49.00 31.11 -27.22
N VAL A 8 48.73 32.39 -26.99
CA VAL A 8 47.76 32.82 -25.98
C VAL A 8 46.34 32.37 -26.36
N LEU A 9 45.96 32.46 -27.63
CA LEU A 9 44.66 32.00 -28.11
C LEU A 9 44.51 30.48 -27.97
N LEU A 10 45.57 29.73 -28.26
CA LEU A 10 45.60 28.28 -28.09
C LEU A 10 45.48 27.89 -26.61
N LEU A 11 46.21 28.58 -25.73
CA LEU A 11 46.12 28.38 -24.28
C LEU A 11 44.71 28.66 -23.78
N LEU A 12 44.10 29.77 -24.22
CA LEU A 12 42.74 30.15 -23.85
C LEU A 12 41.72 29.12 -24.36
N LEU A 13 41.90 28.64 -25.59
CA LEU A 13 41.05 27.62 -26.20
C LEU A 13 41.13 26.31 -25.40
N VAL A 14 42.35 25.86 -25.06
CA VAL A 14 42.57 24.67 -24.25
C VAL A 14 41.92 24.85 -22.87
N ALA A 15 42.15 25.98 -22.20
CA ALA A 15 41.54 26.27 -20.90
C ALA A 15 39.99 26.25 -20.96
N LEU A 16 39.40 26.76 -22.05
CA LEU A 16 37.96 26.75 -22.25
C LEU A 16 37.42 25.34 -22.52
N GLN A 17 38.14 24.53 -23.30
CA GLN A 17 37.80 23.12 -23.52
C GLN A 17 37.86 22.33 -22.20
N PHE A 18 38.91 22.52 -21.41
CA PHE A 18 39.00 21.96 -20.06
C PHE A 18 37.84 22.45 -19.18
N ARG A 19 37.51 23.74 -19.19
CA ARG A 19 36.37 24.26 -18.43
C ARG A 19 35.03 23.73 -18.95
N LEU A 20 34.89 23.37 -20.22
CA LEU A 20 33.65 22.77 -20.73
C LEU A 20 33.51 21.31 -20.30
N TRP A 21 34.62 20.56 -20.26
CA TRP A 21 34.63 19.16 -19.83
C TRP A 21 34.52 19.03 -18.30
N PHE A 22 35.08 19.98 -17.55
CA PHE A 22 35.19 19.91 -16.08
C PHE A 22 34.36 20.97 -15.33
N GLY A 23 33.74 21.93 -16.02
CA GLY A 23 33.01 23.04 -15.43
C GLY A 23 31.52 22.78 -15.30
N ASP A 24 31.02 23.11 -14.10
CA ASP A 24 29.64 23.41 -13.72
C ASP A 24 28.51 22.40 -14.05
N GLY A 25 28.75 21.22 -14.65
CA GLY A 25 27.66 20.25 -14.80
C GLY A 25 27.89 18.79 -15.25
N GLY A 26 29.11 18.32 -15.53
CA GLY A 26 29.23 17.15 -16.43
C GLY A 26 29.23 15.74 -15.86
N MET A 27 30.05 15.44 -14.85
CA MET A 27 30.36 14.04 -14.49
C MET A 27 30.34 13.77 -12.99
N ARG A 28 31.00 14.58 -12.15
CA ARG A 28 31.04 14.29 -10.71
C ARG A 28 29.65 14.31 -10.04
N GLN A 29 28.77 15.22 -10.46
CA GLN A 29 27.40 15.29 -9.96
C GLN A 29 26.50 14.17 -10.51
N VAL A 30 26.63 13.80 -11.78
CA VAL A 30 25.89 12.67 -12.36
C VAL A 30 26.26 11.37 -11.64
N TRP A 31 27.54 11.14 -11.37
CA TRP A 31 28.01 9.93 -10.66
C TRP A 31 27.65 9.88 -9.17
N GLN A 32 27.40 11.03 -8.53
CA GLN A 32 26.87 11.08 -7.17
C GLN A 32 25.36 10.87 -7.17
N LEU A 33 24.64 11.58 -8.04
CA LEU A 33 23.20 11.49 -8.17
C LEU A 33 22.75 10.09 -8.60
N GLU A 34 23.49 9.43 -9.49
CA GLU A 34 23.20 8.06 -9.94
C GLU A 34 23.46 7.03 -8.83
N ARG A 35 24.46 7.26 -7.96
CA ARG A 35 24.68 6.41 -6.77
C ARG A 35 23.57 6.58 -5.74
N ASP A 36 23.14 7.80 -5.48
CA ASP A 36 22.04 8.08 -4.54
C ASP A 36 20.71 7.52 -5.07
N LEU A 37 20.48 7.60 -6.39
CA LEU A 37 19.31 7.03 -7.06
C LEU A 37 19.28 5.49 -6.94
N GLN A 38 20.43 4.82 -7.09
CA GLN A 38 20.50 3.36 -6.92
C GLN A 38 20.25 2.93 -5.48
N ALA A 39 20.80 3.65 -4.50
CA ALA A 39 20.56 3.36 -3.09
C ALA A 39 19.08 3.52 -2.71
N GLN A 40 18.42 4.57 -3.20
CA GLN A 40 16.99 4.78 -2.95
C GLN A 40 16.11 3.74 -3.65
N ARG A 41 16.46 3.31 -4.88
CA ARG A 41 15.73 2.25 -5.58
C ARG A 41 15.79 0.93 -4.83
N ALA A 42 16.96 0.53 -4.34
CA ALA A 42 17.11 -0.71 -3.59
C ALA A 42 16.27 -0.73 -2.30
N GLU A 43 16.19 0.41 -1.59
CA GLU A 43 15.35 0.51 -0.39
C GLU A 43 13.85 0.52 -0.74
N ASN A 44 13.47 1.20 -1.83
CA ASN A 44 12.08 1.21 -2.31
C ASN A 44 11.61 -0.20 -2.70
N ASP A 45 12.44 -0.96 -3.43
CA ASP A 45 12.15 -2.33 -3.84
C ASP A 45 11.97 -3.25 -2.62
N ARG A 46 12.83 -3.09 -1.60
CA ARG A 46 12.70 -3.82 -0.33
C ARG A 46 11.40 -3.50 0.40
N LEU A 47 11.03 -2.22 0.47
CA LEU A 47 9.79 -1.79 1.11
C LEU A 47 8.56 -2.27 0.34
N SER A 48 8.60 -2.21 -0.99
CA SER A 48 7.56 -2.71 -1.89
C SER A 48 7.33 -4.21 -1.69
N ALA A 49 8.40 -5.01 -1.64
CA ALA A 49 8.30 -6.45 -1.39
C ALA A 49 7.67 -6.77 -0.02
N ARG A 50 8.01 -6.01 1.02
CA ARG A 50 7.41 -6.17 2.36
C ARG A 50 5.94 -5.77 2.36
N ASN A 51 5.59 -4.69 1.69
CA ASN A 51 4.21 -4.24 1.60
C ASN A 51 3.36 -5.28 0.86
N ALA A 52 3.87 -5.86 -0.23
CA ALA A 52 3.20 -6.93 -0.96
C ALA A 52 2.99 -8.18 -0.08
N ALA A 53 4.00 -8.57 0.72
CA ALA A 53 3.86 -9.69 1.65
C ALA A 53 2.80 -9.41 2.74
N LEU A 54 2.82 -8.22 3.34
CA LEU A 54 1.84 -7.83 4.36
C LEU A 54 0.43 -7.72 3.78
N ALA A 55 0.28 -7.24 2.54
CA ALA A 55 -1.00 -7.18 1.87
C ALA A 55 -1.57 -8.59 1.63
N ALA A 56 -0.72 -9.54 1.23
CA ALA A 56 -1.11 -10.94 1.10
C ALA A 56 -1.50 -11.56 2.45
N GLU A 57 -0.77 -11.28 3.53
CA GLU A 57 -1.11 -11.74 4.88
C GLU A 57 -2.47 -11.17 5.34
N VAL A 58 -2.74 -9.89 5.09
CA VAL A 58 -4.03 -9.27 5.44
C VAL A 58 -5.18 -9.91 4.67
N GLU A 59 -4.97 -10.19 3.38
CA GLU A 59 -5.99 -10.84 2.54
C GLU A 59 -6.27 -12.28 3.01
N ASP A 60 -5.22 -13.04 3.36
CA ASP A 60 -5.35 -14.40 3.90
C ASP A 60 -6.09 -14.39 5.26
N LEU A 61 -5.75 -13.46 6.16
CA LEU A 61 -6.41 -13.32 7.45
C LEU A 61 -7.88 -12.87 7.34
N ARG A 62 -8.22 -12.14 6.28
CA ARG A 62 -9.58 -11.68 6.02
C ARG A 62 -10.43 -12.79 5.42
N SER A 63 -9.94 -13.42 4.36
CA SER A 63 -10.61 -14.56 3.71
C SER A 63 -10.80 -15.74 4.67
N GLY A 64 -9.80 -16.04 5.51
CA GLY A 64 -9.91 -17.05 6.56
C GLY A 64 -10.98 -16.71 7.61
N ARG A 65 -11.15 -15.43 7.97
CA ARG A 65 -12.21 -15.01 8.91
C ARG A 65 -13.59 -15.09 8.30
N GLU A 66 -13.75 -14.63 7.07
CA GLU A 66 -15.02 -14.69 6.34
C GLU A 66 -15.47 -16.15 6.14
N ALA A 67 -14.55 -17.06 5.81
CA ALA A 67 -14.84 -18.49 5.68
C ALA A 67 -15.29 -19.14 7.01
N VAL A 68 -14.70 -18.72 8.14
CA VAL A 68 -15.11 -19.20 9.48
C VAL A 68 -16.48 -18.64 9.87
N GLU A 69 -16.74 -17.38 9.53
CA GLU A 69 -18.01 -16.72 9.81
C GLU A 69 -19.16 -17.34 9.01
N GLU A 70 -18.96 -17.63 7.72
CA GLU A 70 -19.94 -18.31 6.87
C GLU A 70 -20.32 -19.67 7.47
N ARG A 71 -19.34 -20.47 7.88
CA ARG A 71 -19.59 -21.77 8.53
C ARG A 71 -20.34 -21.63 9.86
N ALA A 72 -20.03 -20.60 10.66
CA ALA A 72 -20.74 -20.34 11.91
C ALA A 72 -22.20 -19.90 11.68
N ARG A 73 -22.46 -19.12 10.62
CA ARG A 73 -23.80 -18.68 10.24
C ARG A 73 -24.62 -19.83 9.64
N GLU A 74 -24.01 -20.67 8.79
CA GLU A 74 -24.70 -21.77 8.09
C GLU A 74 -24.92 -23.01 8.97
N GLU A 75 -23.90 -23.47 9.71
CA GLU A 75 -23.98 -24.74 10.45
C GLU A 75 -24.55 -24.57 11.86
N LEU A 76 -24.26 -23.43 12.50
CA LEU A 76 -24.61 -23.18 13.90
C LEU A 76 -25.72 -22.13 14.07
N GLY A 77 -26.15 -21.48 12.98
CA GLY A 77 -27.14 -20.40 13.03
C GLY A 77 -26.71 -19.24 13.92
N MET A 78 -25.39 -19.03 14.11
CA MET A 78 -24.89 -17.98 14.99
C MET A 78 -25.08 -16.61 14.35
N VAL A 79 -25.49 -15.64 15.16
CA VAL A 79 -25.76 -14.25 14.76
C VAL A 79 -24.94 -13.33 15.65
N ALA A 80 -24.33 -12.28 15.07
CA ALA A 80 -23.52 -11.35 15.84
C ALA A 80 -24.40 -10.51 16.80
N PRO A 81 -23.86 -10.06 17.96
CA PRO A 81 -24.59 -9.19 18.87
C PRO A 81 -25.06 -7.91 18.16
N GLY A 82 -26.38 -7.69 18.12
CA GLY A 82 -26.98 -6.53 17.44
C GLY A 82 -27.41 -6.75 15.99
N GLU A 83 -27.19 -7.94 15.41
CA GLU A 83 -27.73 -8.31 14.08
C GLU A 83 -29.11 -8.98 14.20
N GLY A 84 -30.04 -8.64 13.29
CA GLY A 84 -31.36 -9.27 13.18
C GLY A 84 -31.36 -10.40 12.14
N TYR A 85 -31.83 -11.59 12.51
CA TYR A 85 -31.96 -12.74 11.61
C TYR A 85 -33.32 -12.75 10.92
N PHE A 86 -33.34 -12.75 9.59
CA PHE A 86 -34.55 -12.82 8.78
C PHE A 86 -34.63 -14.15 8.04
N GLN A 87 -35.69 -14.92 8.28
CA GLN A 87 -35.95 -16.17 7.57
C GLN A 87 -37.09 -15.95 6.56
N VAL A 88 -36.81 -16.24 5.28
CA VAL A 88 -37.83 -16.17 4.22
C VAL A 88 -38.68 -17.45 4.29
N VAL A 89 -39.95 -17.30 4.63
CA VAL A 89 -40.94 -18.38 4.70
C VAL A 89 -41.94 -18.24 3.56
N GLU A 90 -42.35 -19.37 2.98
CA GLU A 90 -43.38 -19.36 1.93
C GLU A 90 -44.75 -18.97 2.52
N PRO A 91 -45.59 -18.24 1.75
CA PRO A 91 -46.85 -17.66 2.25
C PRO A 91 -47.85 -18.69 2.80
N GLY A 92 -47.67 -20.00 2.53
CA GLY A 92 -48.47 -21.08 3.09
C GLY A 92 -48.00 -21.64 4.44
N GLN A 93 -46.77 -21.34 4.87
CA GLN A 93 -46.18 -21.83 6.14
C GLN A 93 -46.30 -20.80 7.29
N LEU A 94 -46.81 -19.59 7.02
CA LEU A 94 -47.00 -18.55 8.02
C LEU A 94 -47.94 -18.93 9.18
N GLY A 95 -48.79 -19.95 8.99
CA GLY A 95 -49.78 -20.38 9.97
C GLY A 95 -49.22 -21.25 11.12
N ASP A 96 -48.09 -21.92 10.90
CA ASP A 96 -47.48 -22.87 11.86
C ASP A 96 -46.22 -22.32 12.53
N LEU A 97 -45.84 -21.07 12.25
CA LEU A 97 -44.67 -20.45 12.86
C LEU A 97 -44.97 -20.08 14.33
N PRO A 98 -44.07 -20.40 15.28
CA PRO A 98 -44.15 -19.83 16.62
C PRO A 98 -44.12 -18.30 16.51
N ALA A 99 -44.90 -17.61 17.36
CA ALA A 99 -44.98 -16.16 17.36
C ALA A 99 -43.58 -15.54 17.34
N PRO A 100 -43.34 -14.49 16.52
CA PRO A 100 -42.02 -13.88 16.39
C PRO A 100 -41.45 -13.60 17.78
N ALA A 101 -40.28 -14.17 18.06
CA ALA A 101 -39.59 -13.96 19.32
C ALA A 101 -39.43 -12.45 19.51
N GLN A 102 -40.12 -11.91 20.52
CA GLN A 102 -40.02 -10.50 20.84
C GLN A 102 -38.54 -10.22 21.12
N PRO A 103 -37.95 -9.15 20.55
CA PRO A 103 -36.58 -8.79 20.88
C PRO A 103 -36.49 -8.71 22.41
N ALA A 104 -35.56 -9.48 22.98
CA ALA A 104 -35.34 -9.47 24.42
C ALA A 104 -35.19 -8.01 24.87
N PRO A 105 -35.81 -7.58 25.98
CA PRO A 105 -35.68 -6.21 26.45
C PRO A 105 -34.19 -5.89 26.53
N GLU A 106 -33.77 -4.81 25.86
CA GLU A 106 -32.42 -4.23 25.98
C GLU A 106 -32.10 -4.15 27.48
N GLN A 107 -31.31 -5.12 27.95
CA GLN A 107 -30.77 -5.08 29.30
C GLN A 107 -29.67 -4.02 29.26
N ASP A 108 -30.07 -2.81 29.63
CA ASP A 108 -29.23 -1.67 29.99
C ASP A 108 -27.96 -2.18 30.70
N SER A 109 -26.85 -2.17 29.96
CA SER A 109 -25.56 -2.53 30.50
C SER A 109 -25.11 -1.34 31.37
N PRO A 110 -24.76 -1.54 32.66
CA PRO A 110 -24.27 -0.45 33.48
C PRO A 110 -22.98 0.10 32.85
N GLN A 111 -23.01 1.37 32.47
CA GLN A 111 -21.83 2.09 31.98
C GLN A 111 -20.75 2.12 33.09
N PRO A 112 -19.49 1.77 32.77
CA PRO A 112 -18.33 2.33 33.45
C PRO A 112 -17.85 3.63 32.78
#